data_AF-A0A972UAG3-F1
#
_entry.id   AF-A0A972UAG3-F1
#
_cell.length_a   1.000
_cell.length_b   1.000
_cell.length_c   1.000
_cell.angle_alpha   90.00
_cell.angle_beta   90.00
_cell.angle_gamma   90.00
#
_symmetry.space_group_name_H-M   'P 1'
#
loop_
_entity.id
_entity.type
_entity.pdbx_description
1 polymer ?
#
loop_
_entity_poly.entity_id
_entity_poly.type
_entity_poly.pdbx_seq_one_letter_code
_entity_poly.pdbx_strand_id
1 'polypeptide(L)'
;MDYRLFLSTFFLIFLAELGDKTQLVALTRTAAADGSRWTVFLAASTALVLSTLLAVLVGDGLAKLVPPRTIKIAGGILFVALGLLILKSAFLPGVVRVSSAAPAPLARVVLRLAAGFEEAAAKDYYALAKQTADPALADLFLTLGHEEAMHLEHLEAANRAHGQTTMTPAVADVTSDHATLAHDVAQAVSFELAHAIEHEQATADFYRGLANTTPIASLKQTFMALANEEESHIARLQHFAGESA
;
A
#
# COMPACT_ATOMS: atom_id res chain seq x y z
N MET A 1 -29.97 5.51 26.00
CA MET A 1 -29.57 4.88 24.73
C MET A 1 -30.74 4.09 24.20
N ASP A 2 -31.16 4.35 22.96
CA ASP A 2 -32.27 3.63 22.36
C ASP A 2 -31.77 2.27 21.84
N TYR A 3 -31.79 1.25 22.70
CA TYR A 3 -31.15 -0.05 22.44
C TYR A 3 -31.69 -0.73 21.17
N ARG A 4 -32.94 -0.47 20.79
CA ARG A 4 -33.53 -1.00 19.56
C ARG A 4 -32.87 -0.43 18.31
N LEU A 5 -32.59 0.88 18.31
CA LEU A 5 -31.89 1.54 17.22
C LEU A 5 -30.45 1.02 17.14
N PHE A 6 -29.76 0.92 18.27
CA PHE A 6 -28.39 0.39 18.33
C PHE A 6 -28.29 -1.03 17.78
N LEU A 7 -29.11 -1.97 18.28
CA LEU A 7 -29.08 -3.35 17.80
C LEU A 7 -29.45 -3.44 16.31
N SER A 8 -30.47 -2.69 15.86
CA SER A 8 -30.89 -2.72 14.46
C SER A 8 -29.79 -2.20 13.53
N THR A 9 -29.15 -1.09 13.86
CA THR A 9 -28.06 -0.52 13.05
C THR A 9 -26.82 -1.41 13.11
N PHE A 10 -26.49 -1.96 14.29
CA PHE A 10 -25.39 -2.90 14.44
C PHE A 10 -25.57 -4.11 13.54
N PHE A 11 -26.72 -4.81 13.61
CA PHE A 11 -26.95 -6.00 12.78
C PHE A 11 -27.05 -5.66 11.29
N LEU A 12 -27.62 -4.51 10.92
CA LEU A 12 -27.66 -4.06 9.53
C LEU A 12 -26.25 -3.91 8.95
N ILE A 13 -25.38 -3.16 9.66
CA ILE A 13 -24.00 -2.91 9.22
C ILE A 13 -23.19 -4.20 9.29
N PHE A 14 -23.28 -4.94 10.40
CA PHE A 14 -22.58 -6.21 10.58
C PHE A 14 -22.89 -7.18 9.45
N LEU A 15 -24.15 -7.36 9.08
CA LEU A 15 -24.55 -8.28 8.01
C LEU A 15 -24.18 -7.76 6.62
N ALA A 16 -24.19 -6.44 6.41
CA ALA A 16 -23.75 -5.82 5.15
C ALA A 16 -22.23 -5.95 4.93
N GLU A 17 -21.46 -5.92 6.00
CA GLU A 17 -19.99 -6.03 5.98
C GLU A 17 -19.51 -7.49 6.06
N LEU A 18 -20.33 -8.42 6.54
CA LEU A 18 -19.95 -9.82 6.76
C LEU A 18 -19.51 -10.50 5.45
N GLY A 19 -18.24 -10.89 5.38
CA GLY A 19 -17.69 -11.58 4.21
C GLY A 19 -17.25 -10.65 3.09
N ASP A 20 -17.12 -9.35 3.37
CA ASP A 20 -16.47 -8.42 2.46
C ASP A 20 -14.99 -8.82 2.21
N LYS A 21 -14.50 -8.52 1.01
CA LYS A 21 -13.12 -8.81 0.59
C LYS A 21 -12.11 -8.21 1.56
N THR A 22 -12.40 -7.04 2.13
CA THR A 22 -11.52 -6.37 3.09
C THR A 22 -11.37 -7.17 4.38
N GLN A 23 -12.43 -7.85 4.84
CA GLN A 23 -12.38 -8.75 6.00
C GLN A 23 -11.60 -10.03 5.70
N LEU A 24 -11.73 -10.58 4.50
CA LEU A 24 -10.94 -11.74 4.06
C LEU A 24 -9.45 -11.40 3.98
N VAL A 25 -9.10 -10.23 3.44
CA VAL A 25 -7.70 -9.74 3.42
C VAL A 25 -7.16 -9.58 4.85
N ALA A 26 -7.93 -9.01 5.77
CA ALA A 26 -7.54 -8.88 7.18
C ALA A 26 -7.34 -10.26 7.84
N LEU A 27 -8.23 -11.22 7.58
CA LEU A 27 -8.12 -12.60 8.06
C LEU A 27 -6.85 -13.30 7.54
N THR A 28 -6.57 -13.19 6.24
CA THR A 28 -5.36 -13.79 5.65
C THR A 28 -4.08 -13.15 6.19
N ARG A 29 -4.06 -11.82 6.35
CA ARG A 29 -2.94 -11.12 6.99
C ARG A 29 -2.76 -11.52 8.46
N THR A 30 -3.85 -11.73 9.19
CA THR A 30 -3.81 -12.21 10.58
C THR A 30 -3.29 -13.64 10.67
N ALA A 31 -3.64 -14.50 9.70
CA ALA A 31 -3.17 -15.89 9.64
C ALA A 31 -1.70 -16.02 9.23
N ALA A 32 -1.18 -15.06 8.45
CA ALA A 32 0.22 -15.04 8.00
C ALA A 32 1.19 -14.43 9.02
N ALA A 33 0.71 -13.59 9.95
CA ALA A 33 1.57 -12.93 10.93
C ALA A 33 1.84 -13.85 12.14
N ASP A 34 3.03 -14.45 12.19
CA ASP A 34 3.50 -15.27 13.31
C ASP A 34 3.71 -14.39 14.56
N GLY A 35 2.69 -14.36 15.44
CA GLY A 35 2.77 -13.77 16.78
C GLY A 35 1.96 -12.49 17.01
N SER A 36 1.49 -11.78 15.99
CA SER A 36 0.84 -10.46 16.13
C SER A 36 -0.68 -10.43 15.87
N ARG A 37 -1.35 -11.60 15.90
CA ARG A 37 -2.79 -11.76 15.58
C ARG A 37 -3.71 -10.71 16.24
N TRP A 38 -3.46 -10.39 17.51
CA TRP A 38 -4.24 -9.40 18.26
C TRP A 38 -3.98 -7.96 17.79
N THR A 39 -2.75 -7.66 17.38
CA THR A 39 -2.36 -6.35 16.85
C THR A 39 -3.05 -6.08 15.51
N VAL A 40 -3.03 -7.04 14.59
CA VAL A 40 -3.70 -6.92 13.28
C VAL A 40 -5.21 -6.78 13.47
N PHE A 41 -5.80 -7.58 14.36
CA PHE A 41 -7.22 -7.47 14.70
C PHE A 41 -7.60 -6.10 15.27
N LEU A 42 -6.82 -5.58 16.23
CA LEU A 42 -7.07 -4.28 16.85
C LEU A 42 -6.89 -3.14 15.85
N ALA A 43 -5.86 -3.19 15.01
CA ALA A 43 -5.62 -2.20 13.96
C ALA A 43 -6.78 -2.17 12.95
N ALA A 44 -7.17 -3.33 12.42
CA ALA A 44 -8.28 -3.44 11.47
C ALA A 44 -9.63 -3.00 12.09
N SER A 45 -9.90 -3.40 13.33
CA SER A 45 -11.11 -3.01 14.06
C SER A 45 -11.15 -1.50 14.31
N THR A 46 -10.02 -0.91 14.72
CA THR A 46 -9.91 0.53 14.97
C THR A 46 -10.08 1.32 13.67
N ALA A 47 -9.44 0.88 12.59
CA ALA A 47 -9.59 1.49 11.27
C ALA A 47 -11.06 1.45 10.79
N LEU A 48 -11.75 0.33 10.98
CA LEU A 48 -13.18 0.20 10.63
C LEU A 48 -14.06 1.17 11.44
N VAL A 49 -13.84 1.25 12.75
CA VAL A 49 -14.59 2.16 13.64
C VAL A 49 -14.35 3.61 13.25
N LEU A 50 -13.09 4.01 13.01
CA LEU A 50 -12.75 5.38 12.63
C LEU A 50 -13.31 5.74 11.25
N SER A 51 -13.22 4.84 10.28
CA SER A 51 -13.77 5.02 8.94
C SER A 51 -15.30 5.20 8.98
N THR A 52 -15.99 4.34 9.74
CA THR A 52 -17.45 4.42 9.90
C THR A 52 -17.85 5.69 10.63
N LEU A 53 -17.11 6.09 11.67
CA LEU A 53 -17.35 7.34 12.39
C LEU A 53 -17.23 8.55 11.46
N LEU A 54 -16.17 8.62 10.66
CA LEU A 54 -16.00 9.68 9.67
C LEU A 54 -17.13 9.68 8.64
N ALA A 55 -17.50 8.52 8.11
CA ALA A 55 -18.59 8.40 7.15
C ALA A 55 -19.93 8.89 7.72
N VAL A 56 -20.23 8.56 8.98
CA VAL A 56 -21.44 9.02 9.66
C VAL A 56 -21.41 10.52 9.93
N LEU A 57 -20.27 11.08 10.38
CA LEU A 57 -20.14 12.52 10.62
C LEU A 57 -20.31 13.34 9.34
N VAL A 58 -19.66 12.91 8.25
CA VAL A 58 -19.79 13.54 6.93
C VAL A 58 -21.21 13.36 6.41
N GLY A 59 -21.79 12.17 6.54
CA GLY A 59 -23.15 11.86 6.11
C GLY A 59 -24.21 12.69 6.84
N ASP A 60 -24.08 12.86 8.16
CA ASP A 60 -24.95 13.70 8.97
C ASP A 60 -24.81 15.19 8.60
N GLY A 61 -23.58 15.66 8.39
CA GLY A 61 -23.32 17.02 7.90
C GLY A 61 -23.96 17.26 6.53
N LEU A 62 -23.82 16.30 5.61
CA LEU A 62 -24.39 16.38 4.26
C LEU A 62 -25.92 16.31 4.28
N ALA A 63 -26.52 15.49 5.14
CA ALA A 63 -27.97 15.38 5.29
C ALA A 63 -28.63 16.66 5.82
N LYS A 64 -27.88 17.51 6.53
CA LYS A 64 -28.34 18.85 6.96
C LYS A 64 -28.36 19.87 5.82
N LEU A 65 -27.49 19.69 4.81
CA LEU A 65 -27.33 20.61 3.69
C LEU A 65 -28.14 20.18 2.45
N VAL A 66 -28.34 18.88 2.27
CA VAL A 66 -28.94 18.29 1.05
C VAL A 66 -30.13 17.40 1.42
N PRO A 67 -31.27 17.53 0.72
CA PRO A 67 -32.43 16.67 0.97
C PRO A 67 -32.10 15.18 0.87
N PRO A 68 -32.56 14.33 1.82
CA PRO A 68 -32.25 12.89 1.83
C PRO A 68 -32.63 12.15 0.55
N ARG A 69 -33.68 12.61 -0.14
CA ARG A 69 -34.13 12.04 -1.41
C ARG A 69 -33.07 12.20 -2.51
N THR A 70 -32.42 13.37 -2.57
CA THR A 70 -31.37 13.65 -3.55
C THR A 70 -30.15 12.78 -3.30
N ILE A 71 -29.75 12.62 -2.03
CA ILE A 71 -28.63 11.75 -1.64
C ILE A 71 -28.90 10.29 -2.08
N LYS A 72 -30.11 9.77 -1.83
CA LYS A 72 -30.48 8.41 -2.24
C LYS A 72 -30.47 8.22 -3.76
N ILE A 73 -31.02 9.17 -4.51
CA ILE A 73 -31.05 9.09 -5.98
C ILE A 73 -29.64 9.19 -6.55
N ALA A 74 -28.83 10.14 -6.08
CA ALA A 74 -27.45 10.30 -6.50
C ALA A 74 -26.60 9.05 -6.20
N GLY A 75 -26.74 8.48 -4.99
CA GLY A 75 -26.10 7.23 -4.61
C GLY A 75 -26.51 6.06 -5.50
N GLY A 76 -27.80 5.93 -5.82
CA GLY A 76 -28.31 4.90 -6.73
C GLY A 76 -27.77 5.05 -8.16
N ILE A 77 -27.72 6.28 -8.70
CA ILE A 77 -27.14 6.55 -10.01
C ILE A 77 -25.65 6.19 -10.02
N LEU A 78 -24.91 6.60 -8.99
CA LEU A 78 -23.48 6.30 -8.86
C LEU A 78 -23.24 4.78 -8.78
N PHE A 79 -24.06 4.07 -8.00
CA PHE A 79 -23.99 2.62 -7.88
C PHE A 79 -24.21 1.91 -9.22
N VAL A 80 -25.25 2.31 -9.97
CA VAL A 80 -25.52 1.74 -11.31
C VAL A 80 -24.40 2.09 -12.29
N ALA A 81 -23.91 3.33 -12.28
CA ALA A 81 -22.82 3.77 -13.16
C ALA A 81 -21.54 2.98 -12.90
N LEU A 82 -21.11 2.85 -11.64
CA LEU A 82 -19.95 2.05 -11.27
C LEU A 82 -20.16 0.57 -11.57
N GLY A 83 -21.34 0.02 -11.29
CA GLY A 83 -21.69 -1.35 -11.63
C GLY A 83 -21.59 -1.62 -13.13
N LEU A 84 -22.09 -0.71 -13.97
CA LEU A 84 -21.98 -0.82 -15.44
C LEU A 84 -20.54 -0.66 -15.92
N LEU A 85 -19.73 0.20 -15.30
CA LEU A 85 -18.31 0.34 -15.62
C LEU A 85 -17.53 -0.95 -15.33
N ILE A 86 -17.77 -1.57 -14.17
CA ILE A 86 -17.16 -2.85 -13.78
C ILE A 86 -17.66 -3.97 -14.68
N LEU A 87 -18.96 -3.98 -15.02
CA LEU A 87 -19.52 -4.97 -15.93
C LEU A 87 -18.90 -4.84 -17.32
N LYS A 88 -18.75 -3.61 -17.82
CA LYS A 88 -18.10 -3.33 -19.11
C LYS A 88 -16.65 -3.81 -19.11
N SER A 89 -15.88 -3.59 -18.05
CA SER A 89 -14.48 -4.05 -17.97
C SER A 89 -14.37 -5.57 -17.88
N ALA A 90 -15.36 -6.25 -17.30
CA ALA A 90 -15.41 -7.72 -17.25
C ALA A 90 -15.72 -8.36 -18.62
N PHE A 91 -16.60 -7.76 -19.43
CA PHE A 91 -17.05 -8.35 -20.71
C PHE A 91 -16.27 -7.86 -21.93
N LEU A 92 -15.67 -6.68 -21.88
CA LEU A 92 -14.75 -6.19 -22.88
C LEU A 92 -13.37 -6.11 -22.22
N PRO A 93 -12.53 -7.16 -22.33
CA PRO A 93 -11.10 -7.01 -22.04
C PRO A 93 -10.52 -6.06 -23.09
N GLY A 94 -10.74 -4.77 -22.89
CA GLY A 94 -10.23 -3.73 -23.74
C GLY A 94 -8.72 -3.77 -23.64
N VAL A 95 -8.05 -3.97 -24.78
CA VAL A 95 -6.66 -3.56 -24.92
C VAL A 95 -6.64 -2.08 -24.59
N VAL A 96 -6.22 -1.73 -23.37
CA VAL A 96 -6.05 -0.35 -22.93
C VAL A 96 -5.12 0.30 -23.94
N ARG A 97 -5.65 1.11 -24.85
CA ARG A 97 -4.85 1.95 -25.73
C ARG A 97 -4.24 3.03 -24.85
N VAL A 98 -3.05 2.74 -24.34
CA VAL A 98 -2.25 3.65 -23.52
C VAL A 98 -1.96 4.88 -24.38
N SER A 99 -2.62 5.99 -24.06
CA SER A 99 -2.16 7.29 -24.52
C SER A 99 -0.81 7.55 -23.84
N SER A 100 0.23 7.84 -24.62
CA SER A 100 1.56 8.23 -24.15
C SER A 100 1.59 9.62 -23.47
N ALA A 101 0.42 10.19 -23.15
CA ALA A 101 0.30 11.48 -22.51
C ALA A 101 0.55 11.36 -20.99
N ALA A 102 1.31 12.35 -20.49
CA ALA A 102 1.88 12.44 -19.14
C ALA A 102 0.94 11.96 -18.02
N PRO A 103 1.48 11.30 -16.99
CA PRO A 103 0.62 10.66 -16.05
C PRO A 103 0.03 11.71 -15.09
N ALA A 104 -1.28 11.58 -14.86
CA ALA A 104 -2.09 12.41 -13.97
C ALA A 104 -1.43 12.57 -12.58
N PRO A 105 -1.78 13.61 -11.79
CA PRO A 105 -1.27 13.84 -10.43
C PRO A 105 -1.18 12.59 -9.54
N LEU A 106 -2.07 11.61 -9.72
CA LEU A 106 -2.05 10.32 -9.04
C LEU A 106 -0.77 9.51 -9.27
N ALA A 107 -0.23 9.46 -10.48
CA ALA A 107 0.99 8.69 -10.74
C ALA A 107 2.22 9.29 -10.07
N ARG A 108 2.26 10.61 -9.90
CA ARG A 108 3.33 11.26 -9.13
C ARG A 108 3.23 10.97 -7.64
N VAL A 109 2.02 10.83 -7.11
CA VAL A 109 1.83 10.35 -5.73
C VAL A 109 2.37 8.93 -5.59
N VAL A 110 2.03 8.03 -6.52
CA VAL A 110 2.53 6.64 -6.52
C VAL A 110 4.06 6.58 -6.64
N LEU A 111 4.66 7.34 -7.57
CA LEU A 111 6.11 7.38 -7.73
C LEU A 111 6.84 7.94 -6.50
N ARG A 112 6.26 8.93 -5.81
CA ARG A 112 6.83 9.47 -4.57
C ARG A 112 6.68 8.51 -3.40
N LEU A 113 5.57 7.78 -3.32
CA LEU A 113 5.40 6.71 -2.33
C LEU A 113 6.44 5.61 -2.56
N ALA A 114 6.60 5.14 -3.79
CA ALA A 114 7.63 4.18 -4.18
C ALA A 114 9.04 4.67 -3.79
N ALA A 115 9.38 5.93 -4.14
CA ALA A 115 10.67 6.53 -3.76
C ALA A 115 10.88 6.57 -2.24
N GLY A 116 9.82 6.84 -1.45
CA GLY A 116 9.90 6.81 0.00
C GLY A 116 10.20 5.42 0.58
N PHE A 117 9.75 4.34 -0.09
CA PHE A 117 10.10 2.98 0.28
C PHE A 117 11.59 2.70 0.01
N GLU A 118 12.10 3.02 -1.19
CA GLU A 118 13.52 2.79 -1.52
C GLU A 118 14.46 3.59 -0.62
N GLU A 119 14.11 4.83 -0.29
CA GLU A 119 14.91 5.66 0.63
C GLU A 119 14.97 5.04 2.04
N ALA A 120 13.87 4.48 2.51
CA ALA A 120 13.81 3.80 3.80
C ALA A 120 14.64 2.50 3.78
N ALA A 121 14.44 1.65 2.77
CA ALA A 121 15.16 0.39 2.60
C ALA A 121 16.68 0.61 2.52
N ALA A 122 17.14 1.59 1.73
CA ALA A 122 18.55 1.94 1.64
C ALA A 122 19.13 2.33 3.01
N LYS A 123 18.43 3.18 3.78
CA LYS A 123 18.88 3.61 5.12
C LYS A 123 18.93 2.44 6.09
N ASP A 124 17.95 1.56 6.05
CA ASP A 124 17.86 0.40 6.93
C ASP A 124 19.00 -0.58 6.63
N TYR A 125 19.29 -0.85 5.36
CA TYR A 125 20.44 -1.66 4.97
C TYR A 125 21.79 -1.08 5.40
N TYR A 126 21.99 0.24 5.24
CA TYR A 126 23.20 0.89 5.75
C TYR A 126 23.30 0.85 7.29
N ALA A 127 22.16 0.86 7.98
CA ALA A 127 22.12 0.74 9.44
C ALA A 127 22.45 -0.69 9.89
N LEU A 128 21.84 -1.70 9.25
CA LEU A 128 22.09 -3.12 9.50
C LEU A 128 23.55 -3.49 9.24
N ALA A 129 24.13 -3.00 8.13
CA ALA A 129 25.55 -3.21 7.81
C ALA A 129 26.51 -2.73 8.89
N LYS A 130 26.15 -1.67 9.64
CA LYS A 130 26.98 -1.14 10.74
C LYS A 130 26.80 -1.90 12.06
N GLN A 131 25.67 -2.56 12.23
CA GLN A 131 25.30 -3.24 13.47
C GLN A 131 25.73 -4.70 13.48
N THR A 132 25.76 -5.34 12.30
CA THR A 132 26.10 -6.75 12.18
C THR A 132 27.60 -6.98 12.41
N ALA A 133 27.94 -8.06 13.13
CA ALA A 133 29.33 -8.42 13.44
C ALA A 133 29.99 -9.30 12.37
N ASP A 134 29.18 -9.92 11.50
CA ASP A 134 29.64 -10.74 10.38
C ASP A 134 30.05 -9.86 9.19
N PRO A 135 31.34 -9.83 8.80
CA PRO A 135 31.81 -9.02 7.68
C PRO A 135 31.15 -9.37 6.33
N ALA A 136 30.78 -10.63 6.11
CA ALA A 136 30.16 -11.08 4.87
C ALA A 136 28.70 -10.60 4.78
N LEU A 137 27.98 -10.65 5.91
CA LEU A 137 26.63 -10.11 6.00
C LEU A 137 26.62 -8.57 5.90
N ALA A 138 27.61 -7.91 6.48
CA ALA A 138 27.79 -6.47 6.36
C ALA A 138 27.98 -6.05 4.89
N ASP A 139 28.81 -6.78 4.13
CA ASP A 139 29.04 -6.53 2.70
C ASP A 139 27.79 -6.75 1.85
N LEU A 140 27.01 -7.79 2.16
CA LEU A 140 25.71 -8.03 1.53
C LEU A 140 24.74 -6.86 1.77
N PHE A 141 24.59 -6.42 3.02
CA PHE A 141 23.72 -5.28 3.34
C PHE A 141 24.21 -3.97 2.71
N LEU A 142 25.52 -3.74 2.65
CA LEU A 142 26.05 -2.58 1.92
C LEU A 142 25.71 -2.63 0.44
N THR A 143 25.77 -3.81 -0.18
CA THR A 143 25.44 -3.98 -1.60
C THR A 143 23.97 -3.70 -1.85
N LEU A 144 23.08 -4.32 -1.06
CA LEU A 144 21.63 -4.09 -1.14
C LEU A 144 21.29 -2.61 -0.91
N GLY A 145 21.89 -1.97 0.09
CA GLY A 145 21.68 -0.53 0.35
C GLY A 145 22.12 0.38 -0.81
N HIS A 146 23.13 -0.01 -1.59
CA HIS A 146 23.50 0.73 -2.82
C HIS A 146 22.51 0.48 -3.96
N GLU A 147 22.01 -0.74 -4.10
CA GLU A 147 21.00 -1.11 -5.11
C GLU A 147 19.70 -0.33 -4.87
N GLU A 148 19.21 -0.26 -3.63
CA GLU A 148 18.02 0.54 -3.28
C GLU A 148 18.22 2.04 -3.52
N ALA A 149 19.42 2.55 -3.23
CA ALA A 149 19.74 3.94 -3.53
C ALA A 149 19.71 4.23 -5.05
N MET A 150 20.07 3.25 -5.89
CA MET A 150 19.93 3.37 -7.35
C MET A 150 18.46 3.28 -7.80
N HIS A 151 17.65 2.44 -7.16
CA HIS A 151 16.21 2.37 -7.43
C HIS A 151 15.53 3.72 -7.15
N LEU A 152 15.87 4.34 -6.02
CA LEU A 152 15.43 5.69 -5.66
C LEU A 152 15.79 6.70 -6.76
N GLU A 153 17.04 6.71 -7.23
CA GLU A 153 17.48 7.63 -8.27
C GLU A 153 16.70 7.44 -9.58
N HIS A 154 16.42 6.20 -9.97
CA HIS A 154 15.61 5.86 -11.14
C HIS A 154 14.15 6.33 -10.99
N LEU A 155 13.52 6.12 -9.83
CA LEU A 155 12.16 6.57 -9.55
C LEU A 155 12.05 8.10 -9.53
N GLU A 156 13.03 8.78 -8.95
CA GLU A 156 13.10 10.24 -8.99
C GLU A 156 13.31 10.78 -10.40
N ALA A 157 14.17 10.14 -11.21
CA ALA A 157 14.37 10.50 -12.60
C ALA A 157 13.08 10.32 -13.42
N ALA A 158 12.34 9.23 -13.20
CA ALA A 158 11.03 9.01 -13.79
C ALA A 158 10.02 10.09 -13.36
N ASN A 159 10.00 10.45 -12.08
CA ASN A 159 9.17 11.53 -11.55
C ASN A 159 9.52 12.90 -12.17
N ARG A 160 10.81 13.22 -12.34
CA ARG A 160 11.28 14.46 -13.00
C ARG A 160 10.90 14.53 -14.48
N ALA A 161 10.99 13.41 -15.21
CA ALA A 161 10.61 13.31 -16.62
C ALA A 161 9.11 13.55 -16.88
N HIS A 162 8.27 13.46 -15.85
CA HIS A 162 6.81 13.65 -15.94
C HIS A 162 6.31 15.07 -15.61
N GLY A 163 7.20 16.06 -15.42
CA GLY A 163 6.89 17.49 -15.32
C GLY A 163 6.46 18.00 -13.92
N GLN A 164 6.71 19.29 -13.64
CA GLN A 164 6.29 19.96 -12.41
C GLN A 164 4.82 20.37 -12.49
N THR A 165 3.95 19.78 -11.68
CA THR A 165 2.66 20.41 -11.32
C THR A 165 2.66 20.60 -9.82
N THR A 166 2.50 21.84 -9.41
CA THR A 166 2.45 22.30 -8.02
C THR A 166 1.48 21.43 -7.21
N MET A 167 1.99 20.71 -6.20
CA MET A 167 1.13 19.97 -5.28
C MET A 167 0.49 20.92 -4.29
N THR A 168 -0.75 20.63 -3.89
CA THR A 168 -1.36 21.26 -2.72
C THR A 168 -0.74 20.68 -1.44
N PRO A 169 -0.53 21.49 -0.37
CA PRO A 169 0.18 21.08 0.84
C PRO A 169 -0.36 19.80 1.52
N ALA A 170 -1.67 19.54 1.40
CA ALA A 170 -2.33 18.41 2.03
C ALA A 170 -1.90 17.02 1.49
N VAL A 171 -1.39 16.94 0.26
CA VAL A 171 -0.94 15.66 -0.32
C VAL A 171 0.54 15.40 -0.01
N ALA A 172 1.31 16.44 0.33
CA ALA A 172 2.69 16.29 0.80
C ALA A 172 2.75 15.71 2.22
N ASP A 173 1.74 16.02 3.05
CA ASP A 173 1.62 15.57 4.44
C ASP A 173 1.28 14.06 4.56
N VAL A 174 0.47 13.54 3.64
CA VAL A 174 0.14 12.10 3.56
C VAL A 174 1.34 11.25 3.13
N THR A 175 2.25 11.79 2.32
CA THR A 175 3.45 11.05 1.87
C THR A 175 4.54 10.96 2.93
N SER A 176 4.56 11.86 3.91
CA SER A 176 5.53 11.85 5.02
C SER A 176 5.18 10.83 6.12
N ASP A 177 3.89 10.55 6.35
CA ASP A 177 3.42 9.65 7.42
C ASP A 177 3.56 8.15 7.06
N HIS A 178 3.66 7.80 5.77
CA HIS A 178 3.89 6.42 5.34
C HIS A 178 5.37 5.99 5.43
N ALA A 179 6.31 6.93 5.36
CA ALA A 179 7.73 6.66 5.63
C ALA A 179 7.96 6.28 7.10
N THR A 180 7.07 6.70 8.01
CA THR A 180 7.12 6.37 9.44
C THR A 180 6.62 4.95 9.72
N LEU A 181 5.67 4.43 8.93
CA LEU A 181 5.23 3.02 9.01
C LEU A 181 6.30 2.02 8.54
N ALA A 182 7.21 2.44 7.66
CA ALA A 182 8.39 1.65 7.30
C ALA A 182 9.47 1.68 8.40
N HIS A 183 9.48 2.71 9.25
CA HIS A 183 10.50 2.91 10.28
C HIS A 183 10.33 2.01 11.53
N ASP A 184 9.11 1.53 11.80
CA ASP A 184 8.82 0.65 12.95
C ASP A 184 9.34 -0.79 12.78
N VAL A 185 9.67 -1.17 11.55
CA VAL A 185 10.23 -2.47 11.14
C VAL A 185 11.71 -2.54 11.61
N ALA A 186 12.47 -1.45 11.48
CA ALA A 186 13.89 -1.41 11.81
C ALA A 186 14.27 -1.52 13.30
N GLN A 187 13.32 -1.52 14.26
CA GLN A 187 13.64 -1.40 15.70
C GLN A 187 13.58 -2.70 16.53
N ALA A 188 13.25 -3.87 15.97
CA ALA A 188 13.16 -5.13 16.72
C ALA A 188 14.45 -5.99 16.58
N VAL A 189 15.39 -5.79 17.51
CA VAL A 189 16.78 -6.32 17.54
C VAL A 189 16.90 -7.82 17.85
N SER A 190 16.17 -8.69 17.18
CA SER A 190 16.48 -10.14 17.20
C SER A 190 15.81 -10.91 16.07
N PHE A 191 16.00 -10.50 14.81
CA PHE A 191 15.71 -11.32 13.60
C PHE A 191 16.20 -10.64 12.29
N GLU A 192 17.44 -10.13 12.26
CA GLU A 192 17.94 -9.22 11.20
C GLU A 192 17.68 -9.70 9.76
N LEU A 193 17.90 -10.98 9.47
CA LEU A 193 17.81 -11.51 8.10
C LEU A 193 16.39 -11.90 7.68
N ALA A 194 15.62 -12.56 8.57
CA ALA A 194 14.23 -12.92 8.22
C ALA A 194 13.33 -11.70 8.13
N HIS A 195 13.63 -10.66 8.92
CA HIS A 195 12.91 -9.42 8.85
C HIS A 195 13.22 -8.63 7.56
N ALA A 196 14.48 -8.61 7.13
CA ALA A 196 14.85 -8.08 5.82
C ALA A 196 14.13 -8.86 4.70
N ILE A 197 14.10 -10.19 4.75
CA ILE A 197 13.37 -11.03 3.77
C ILE A 197 11.87 -10.71 3.75
N GLU A 198 11.24 -10.56 4.91
CA GLU A 198 9.81 -10.20 5.01
C GLU A 198 9.53 -8.81 4.43
N HIS A 199 10.43 -7.86 4.68
CA HIS A 199 10.36 -6.51 4.10
C HIS A 199 10.42 -6.57 2.57
N GLU A 200 11.45 -7.21 2.01
CA GLU A 200 11.62 -7.36 0.56
C GLU A 200 10.41 -8.03 -0.10
N GLN A 201 9.85 -9.06 0.56
CA GLN A 201 8.68 -9.76 0.05
C GLN A 201 7.43 -8.88 0.04
N ALA A 202 7.25 -8.03 1.06
CA ALA A 202 6.17 -7.06 1.09
C ALA A 202 6.31 -5.98 0.00
N THR A 203 7.54 -5.52 -0.25
CA THR A 203 7.86 -4.51 -1.27
C THR A 203 7.67 -5.07 -2.69
N ALA A 204 8.14 -6.29 -2.95
CA ALA A 204 7.91 -7.01 -4.20
C ALA A 204 6.40 -7.16 -4.52
N ASP A 205 5.60 -7.53 -3.52
CA ASP A 205 4.15 -7.70 -3.66
C ASP A 205 3.44 -6.36 -3.90
N PHE A 206 3.90 -5.30 -3.23
CA PHE A 206 3.42 -3.93 -3.46
C PHE A 206 3.67 -3.50 -4.91
N TYR A 207 4.89 -3.69 -5.42
CA TYR A 207 5.23 -3.33 -6.81
C TYR A 207 4.47 -4.16 -7.84
N ARG A 208 4.29 -5.48 -7.63
CA ARG A 208 3.42 -6.28 -8.51
C ARG A 208 1.96 -5.79 -8.46
N GLY A 209 1.48 -5.37 -7.28
CA GLY A 209 0.17 -4.73 -7.13
C GLY A 209 0.02 -3.46 -7.98
N LEU A 210 1.01 -2.57 -7.92
CA LEU A 210 1.06 -1.34 -8.73
C LEU A 210 1.14 -1.65 -10.23
N ALA A 211 1.94 -2.64 -10.63
CA ALA A 211 2.07 -3.05 -12.03
C ALA A 211 0.76 -3.61 -12.61
N ASN A 212 0.02 -4.38 -11.80
CA ASN A 212 -1.24 -5.00 -12.22
C ASN A 212 -2.41 -4.01 -12.30
N THR A 213 -2.35 -2.93 -11.52
CA THR A 213 -3.41 -1.91 -11.45
C THR A 213 -3.15 -0.71 -12.36
N THR A 214 -1.89 -0.46 -12.74
CA THR A 214 -1.52 0.68 -13.56
C THR A 214 -1.87 0.47 -15.04
N PRO A 215 -2.69 1.35 -15.66
CA PRO A 215 -3.02 1.26 -17.08
C PRO A 215 -1.90 1.78 -18.01
N ILE A 216 -0.85 2.39 -17.45
CA ILE A 216 0.25 3.02 -18.19
C ILE A 216 1.35 1.98 -18.42
N ALA A 217 1.60 1.62 -19.69
CA ALA A 217 2.54 0.56 -20.04
C ALA A 217 3.98 0.81 -19.52
N SER A 218 4.47 2.05 -19.59
CA SER A 218 5.81 2.39 -19.11
C SER A 218 5.94 2.19 -17.60
N LEU A 219 4.98 2.70 -16.82
CA LEU A 219 4.96 2.51 -15.37
C LEU A 219 4.74 1.05 -14.97
N LYS A 220 3.90 0.32 -15.70
CA LYS A 220 3.75 -1.12 -15.51
C LYS A 220 5.07 -1.85 -15.67
N GLN A 221 5.85 -1.50 -16.70
CA GLN A 221 7.18 -2.08 -16.92
C GLN A 221 8.15 -1.70 -15.81
N THR A 222 8.16 -0.44 -15.36
CA THR A 222 8.98 0.01 -14.23
C THR A 222 8.66 -0.75 -12.95
N PHE A 223 7.38 -0.85 -12.56
CA PHE A 223 6.99 -1.56 -11.34
C PHE A 223 7.23 -3.08 -11.45
N MET A 224 7.07 -3.67 -12.63
CA MET A 224 7.45 -5.07 -12.83
C MET A 224 8.96 -5.30 -12.72
N ALA A 225 9.78 -4.36 -13.19
CA ALA A 225 11.23 -4.45 -13.06
C ALA A 225 11.64 -4.37 -11.58
N LEU A 226 11.14 -3.37 -10.85
CA LEU A 226 11.41 -3.23 -9.40
C LEU A 226 10.96 -4.46 -8.61
N ALA A 227 9.75 -4.97 -8.88
CA ALA A 227 9.29 -6.20 -8.24
C ALA A 227 10.21 -7.41 -8.45
N ASN A 228 10.85 -7.52 -9.62
CA ASN A 228 11.78 -8.62 -9.90
C ASN A 228 13.15 -8.39 -9.23
N GLU A 229 13.57 -7.15 -9.04
CA GLU A 229 14.79 -6.82 -8.28
C GLU A 229 14.60 -7.16 -6.79
N GLU A 230 13.45 -6.83 -6.19
CA GLU A 230 13.17 -7.24 -4.81
C GLU A 230 13.13 -8.77 -4.66
N GLU A 231 12.59 -9.50 -5.64
CA GLU A 231 12.68 -10.97 -5.64
C GLU A 231 14.14 -11.48 -5.68
N SER A 232 15.04 -10.76 -6.37
CA SER A 232 16.47 -11.04 -6.39
C SER A 232 17.13 -10.77 -5.03
N HIS A 233 16.74 -9.69 -4.35
CA HIS A 233 17.19 -9.38 -2.98
C HIS A 233 16.79 -10.48 -1.99
N ILE A 234 15.52 -10.92 -2.04
CA ILE A 234 15.01 -12.05 -1.24
C ILE A 234 15.88 -13.30 -1.45
N ALA A 235 16.14 -13.66 -2.72
CA ALA A 235 16.91 -14.85 -3.04
C ALA A 235 18.34 -14.80 -2.47
N ARG A 236 18.99 -13.63 -2.51
CA ARG A 236 20.34 -13.42 -1.96
C ARG A 236 20.35 -13.48 -0.42
N LEU A 237 19.36 -12.86 0.22
CA LEU A 237 19.21 -12.92 1.68
C LEU A 237 18.93 -14.36 2.16
N GLN A 238 18.07 -15.10 1.45
CA GLN A 238 17.77 -16.50 1.75
C GLN A 238 18.97 -17.43 1.53
N HIS A 239 19.74 -17.19 0.46
CA HIS A 239 20.97 -17.94 0.21
C HIS A 239 21.96 -17.76 1.35
N PHE A 240 22.20 -16.52 1.78
CA PHE A 240 23.06 -16.21 2.92
C PHE A 240 22.55 -16.87 4.22
N ALA A 241 21.23 -16.86 4.45
CA ALA A 241 20.60 -17.51 5.60
C ALA A 241 20.88 -19.02 5.63
N GLY A 242 20.84 -19.67 4.46
CA GLY A 242 21.07 -21.11 4.32
C GLY A 242 22.54 -21.53 4.41
N GLU A 243 23.49 -20.65 4.07
CA GLU A 243 24.93 -20.89 4.25
C GLU A 243 25.40 -20.69 5.69
N SER A 244 24.63 -19.95 6.49
CA SER A 244 24.95 -19.59 7.88
C SER A 244 24.36 -20.55 8.94
N ALA A 245 23.58 -21.57 8.52
CA ALA A 245 22.88 -22.54 9.38
C ALA A 245 23.62 -23.88 9.48
#